data_AF-A0A1M3Q5V5-F1
#
_entry.id   AF-A0A1M3Q5V5-F1
#
_cell.length_a   1.000
_cell.length_b   1.000
_cell.length_c   1.000
_cell.angle_alpha   90.00
_cell.angle_beta   90.00
_cell.angle_gamma   90.00
#
_symmetry.space_group_name_H-M   'P 1'
#
loop_
_entity.id
_entity.type
_entity.pdbx_description
1 polymer ?
#
loop_
_entity_poly.entity_id
_entity_poly.type
_entity_poly.pdbx_seq_one_letter_code
_entity_poly.pdbx_strand_id
1 'polypeptide(L)'
;MSKGRPEMENLARQFYRDQKKVLDLIRKPSSRSGFDPAIHRLFGNDPKQGKMVRIGNRDYRYSSLAKNLVSFLPARWHEELDKTKGTWSGCANWWAGYPFIAWVEIRVGDDGTTGYLKLDAEVGPISGHRIRKGIIDAIKVAASAKGLERIQFPAGASDKGRLYSRFLRKNSIAVNDIGDTGEIETKFVQLIADFGPEFELVASVIPEFLRLGELR
;
A
#
# COMPACT_ATOMS: atom_id res chain seq x y z
N MET A 1 -10.09 -25.22 48.88
CA MET A 1 -9.50 -25.08 47.52
C MET A 1 -10.55 -24.48 46.59
N SER A 2 -10.15 -23.43 45.86
CA SER A 2 -10.97 -22.50 45.08
C SER A 2 -11.30 -23.04 43.69
N LYS A 3 -12.57 -23.38 43.42
CA LYS A 3 -13.06 -23.74 42.06
C LYS A 3 -14.07 -22.73 41.48
N GLY A 4 -14.45 -21.67 42.20
CA GLY A 4 -15.52 -20.73 41.76
C GLY A 4 -15.08 -19.53 40.90
N ARG A 5 -13.79 -19.21 40.82
CA ARG A 5 -13.28 -18.06 40.04
C ARG A 5 -13.25 -18.26 38.50
N PRO A 6 -12.79 -19.41 37.96
CA PRO A 6 -12.68 -19.56 36.50
C PRO A 6 -14.06 -19.70 35.82
N GLU A 7 -15.07 -20.21 36.52
CA GLU A 7 -16.43 -20.33 35.97
C GLU A 7 -17.13 -18.98 35.87
N MET A 8 -16.99 -18.09 36.86
CA MET A 8 -17.51 -16.72 36.78
C MET A 8 -16.85 -15.89 35.68
N GLU A 9 -15.53 -16.02 35.49
CA GLU A 9 -14.83 -15.33 34.41
C GLU A 9 -15.27 -15.83 33.02
N ASN A 10 -15.50 -17.13 32.89
CA ASN A 10 -16.04 -17.70 31.65
C ASN A 10 -17.48 -17.24 31.39
N LEU A 11 -18.33 -17.20 32.43
CA LEU A 11 -19.69 -16.69 32.32
C LEU A 11 -19.71 -15.20 31.92
N ALA A 12 -18.85 -14.38 32.53
CA ALA A 12 -18.73 -12.95 32.20
C ALA A 12 -18.23 -12.72 30.78
N ARG A 13 -17.26 -13.50 30.31
CA ARG A 13 -16.76 -13.45 28.92
C ARG A 13 -17.82 -13.91 27.92
N GLN A 14 -18.61 -14.92 28.28
CA GLN A 14 -19.70 -15.42 27.44
C GLN A 14 -20.83 -14.40 27.35
N PHE A 15 -21.21 -13.80 28.49
CA PHE A 15 -22.19 -12.72 28.56
C PHE A 15 -21.77 -11.49 27.74
N TYR A 16 -20.49 -11.09 27.81
CA TYR A 16 -19.95 -9.99 27.00
C TYR A 16 -19.98 -10.30 25.49
N ARG A 17 -19.68 -11.54 25.10
CA ARG A 17 -19.76 -11.99 23.70
C ARG A 17 -21.20 -12.03 23.19
N ASP A 18 -22.13 -12.45 24.03
CA ASP A 18 -23.54 -12.54 23.66
C ASP A 18 -24.18 -11.14 23.60
N GLN A 19 -23.80 -10.21 24.50
CA GLN A 19 -24.15 -8.80 24.37
C GLN A 19 -23.56 -8.15 23.12
N LYS A 20 -22.30 -8.44 22.77
CA LYS A 20 -21.69 -7.95 21.52
C LYS A 20 -22.45 -8.44 20.29
N LYS A 21 -22.83 -9.73 20.25
CA LYS A 21 -23.66 -10.28 19.15
C LYS A 21 -25.02 -9.60 19.04
N VAL A 22 -25.67 -9.31 20.16
CA VAL A 22 -26.97 -8.61 20.16
C VAL A 22 -26.81 -7.16 19.68
N LEU A 23 -25.74 -6.47 20.07
CA LEU A 23 -25.40 -5.13 19.57
C LEU A 23 -25.07 -5.15 18.07
N ASP A 24 -24.36 -6.18 17.59
CA ASP A 24 -24.05 -6.40 16.18
C ASP A 24 -25.31 -6.71 15.34
N LEU A 25 -26.34 -7.33 15.93
CA LEU A 25 -27.65 -7.57 15.30
C LEU A 25 -28.53 -6.31 15.22
N ILE A 26 -28.34 -5.36 16.13
CA ILE A 26 -29.01 -4.04 16.13
C ILE A 26 -28.30 -3.06 15.18
N ARG A 27 -27.03 -3.33 14.86
CA ARG A 27 -26.24 -2.54 13.91
C ARG A 27 -26.76 -2.77 12.49
N LYS A 28 -27.64 -1.87 12.04
CA LYS A 28 -27.95 -1.70 10.61
C LYS A 28 -26.63 -1.68 9.82
N PRO A 29 -26.46 -2.47 8.74
CA PRO A 29 -25.30 -2.35 7.86
C PRO A 29 -25.41 -1.06 7.06
N SER A 30 -25.03 0.05 7.69
CA SER A 30 -24.91 1.33 7.03
C SER A 30 -23.92 2.22 7.78
N SER A 31 -22.67 2.20 7.35
CA SER A 31 -21.99 3.46 7.07
C SER A 31 -21.11 3.23 5.84
N ARG A 32 -21.38 3.99 4.78
CA ARG A 32 -20.49 4.10 3.62
C ARG A 32 -19.13 4.49 4.19
N SER A 33 -18.08 3.69 3.97
CA SER A 33 -16.74 4.11 4.38
C SER A 33 -16.46 5.50 3.80
N GLY A 34 -15.89 6.38 4.60
CA GLY A 34 -15.41 7.70 4.18
C GLY A 34 -14.23 7.64 3.21
N PHE A 35 -13.74 6.44 2.89
CA PHE A 35 -12.60 6.23 2.00
C PHE A 35 -12.83 6.76 0.59
N ASP A 36 -13.90 6.32 -0.08
CA ASP A 36 -14.19 6.74 -1.46
C ASP A 36 -14.37 8.27 -1.57
N PRO A 37 -15.16 8.94 -0.69
CA PRO A 37 -15.19 10.40 -0.62
C PRO A 37 -13.83 11.06 -0.36
N ALA A 38 -12.99 10.48 0.51
CA ALA A 38 -11.66 11.02 0.81
C ALA A 38 -10.74 10.92 -0.41
N ILE A 39 -10.78 9.81 -1.14
CA ILE A 39 -10.00 9.66 -2.38
C ILE A 39 -10.49 10.65 -3.44
N HIS A 40 -11.79 10.90 -3.56
CA HIS A 40 -12.30 11.92 -4.48
C HIS A 40 -11.85 13.35 -4.12
N ARG A 41 -11.67 13.67 -2.84
CA ARG A 41 -11.08 14.95 -2.43
C ARG A 41 -9.60 15.05 -2.81
N LEU A 42 -8.86 13.96 -2.65
CA LEU A 42 -7.41 13.93 -2.88
C LEU A 42 -7.03 13.85 -4.37
N PHE A 43 -7.74 13.03 -5.16
CA PHE A 43 -7.42 12.78 -6.56
C PHE A 43 -8.35 13.54 -7.54
N GLY A 44 -9.40 14.16 -7.00
CA GLY A 44 -10.48 14.79 -7.74
C GLY A 44 -11.65 13.84 -8.01
N ASN A 45 -12.76 14.40 -8.45
CA ASN A 45 -13.92 13.63 -8.90
C ASN A 45 -13.59 12.95 -10.23
N ASP A 46 -13.84 11.64 -10.32
CA ASP A 46 -13.59 10.79 -11.50
C ASP A 46 -12.22 11.02 -12.17
N PRO A 47 -11.10 10.77 -11.46
CA PRO A 47 -9.77 10.98 -12.03
C PRO A 47 -9.53 9.99 -13.16
N LYS A 48 -9.14 10.51 -14.33
CA LYS A 48 -8.71 9.66 -15.45
C LYS A 48 -7.37 8.99 -15.12
N GLN A 49 -7.22 7.72 -15.53
CA GLN A 49 -5.95 7.02 -15.43
C GLN A 49 -4.83 7.86 -16.05
N GLY A 50 -3.72 7.98 -15.31
CA GLY A 50 -2.57 8.78 -15.71
C GLY A 50 -2.64 10.26 -15.36
N LYS A 51 -3.72 10.74 -14.75
CA LYS A 51 -3.82 12.13 -14.27
C LYS A 51 -2.81 12.39 -13.16
N MET A 52 -2.07 13.49 -13.28
CA MET A 52 -1.20 13.99 -12.21
C MET A 52 -2.04 14.70 -11.15
N VAL A 53 -1.75 14.41 -9.89
CA VAL A 53 -2.37 15.01 -8.71
C VAL A 53 -1.29 15.37 -7.70
N ARG A 54 -1.50 16.45 -6.96
CA ARG A 54 -0.61 16.86 -5.87
C ARG A 54 -1.22 16.48 -4.53
N ILE A 55 -0.50 15.68 -3.76
CA ILE A 55 -0.91 15.25 -2.42
C ILE A 55 0.19 15.69 -1.44
N GLY A 56 -0.15 16.61 -0.54
CA GLY A 56 0.85 17.32 0.26
C GLY A 56 1.80 18.13 -0.64
N ASN A 57 3.09 17.89 -0.52
CA ASN A 57 4.15 18.58 -1.29
C ASN A 57 4.71 17.76 -2.46
N ARG A 58 4.05 16.66 -2.85
CA ARG A 58 4.54 15.72 -3.85
C ARG A 58 3.48 15.40 -4.89
N ASP A 59 3.94 15.09 -6.09
CA ASP A 59 3.10 14.74 -7.21
C ASP A 59 3.00 13.23 -7.39
N TYR A 60 1.81 12.78 -7.76
CA TYR A 60 1.47 11.38 -7.98
C TYR A 60 0.65 11.24 -9.26
N ARG A 61 0.86 10.14 -9.97
CA ARG A 61 0.10 9.77 -11.16
C ARG A 61 -0.95 8.75 -10.76
N TYR A 62 -2.22 9.12 -10.83
CA TYR A 62 -3.35 8.24 -10.54
C TYR A 62 -3.35 7.03 -11.49
N SER A 63 -3.63 5.83 -10.96
CA SER A 63 -3.79 4.61 -11.76
C SER A 63 -5.24 4.13 -11.74
N SER A 64 -5.74 3.65 -10.59
CA SER A 64 -7.11 3.20 -10.45
C SER A 64 -7.65 3.34 -9.03
N LEU A 65 -8.98 3.35 -8.91
CA LEU A 65 -9.72 3.31 -7.65
C LEU A 65 -10.62 2.06 -7.66
N ALA A 66 -10.57 1.32 -6.57
CA ALA A 66 -11.51 0.26 -6.26
C ALA A 66 -12.14 0.52 -4.88
N LYS A 67 -13.12 -0.30 -4.48
CA LYS A 67 -13.95 -0.09 -3.28
C LYS A 67 -13.18 0.30 -2.01
N ASN A 68 -11.99 -0.27 -1.81
CA ASN A 68 -11.20 -0.08 -0.60
C ASN A 68 -9.72 0.22 -0.87
N LEU A 69 -9.36 0.55 -2.12
CA LEU A 69 -7.97 0.89 -2.45
C LEU A 69 -7.88 1.89 -3.58
N VAL A 70 -6.87 2.75 -3.54
CA VAL A 70 -6.48 3.63 -4.65
C VAL A 70 -5.01 3.38 -4.99
N SER A 71 -4.73 3.18 -6.27
CA SER A 71 -3.39 2.98 -6.78
C SER A 71 -2.87 4.18 -7.55
N PHE A 72 -1.57 4.37 -7.47
CA PHE A 72 -0.87 5.50 -8.06
C PHE A 72 0.62 5.18 -8.22
N LEU A 73 1.32 6.03 -8.96
CA LEU A 73 2.77 6.05 -9.01
C LEU A 73 3.27 7.40 -8.48
N PRO A 74 4.29 7.46 -7.60
CA PRO A 74 5.04 8.69 -7.37
C PRO A 74 5.55 9.27 -8.71
N ALA A 75 5.44 10.59 -8.90
CA ALA A 75 5.80 11.25 -10.16
C ALA A 75 7.23 10.90 -10.61
N ARG A 76 8.18 10.94 -9.68
CA ARG A 76 9.59 10.60 -9.96
C ARG A 76 9.77 9.16 -10.42
N TRP A 77 9.00 8.21 -9.91
CA TRP A 77 9.06 6.82 -10.41
C TRP A 77 8.62 6.78 -11.85
N HIS A 78 7.48 7.40 -12.14
CA HIS A 78 6.97 7.48 -13.50
C HIS A 78 7.96 8.15 -14.45
N GLU A 79 8.55 9.29 -14.07
CA GLU A 79 9.54 10.01 -14.88
C GLU A 79 10.77 9.16 -15.18
N GLU A 80 11.35 8.50 -14.18
CA GLU A 80 12.52 7.65 -14.41
C GLU A 80 12.16 6.43 -15.25
N LEU A 81 11.00 5.81 -15.01
CA LEU A 81 10.55 4.68 -15.81
C LEU A 81 10.24 5.06 -17.26
N ASP A 82 9.74 6.28 -17.50
CA ASP A 82 9.46 6.76 -18.86
C ASP A 82 10.73 6.97 -19.69
N LYS A 83 11.85 7.32 -19.06
CA LYS A 83 13.18 7.37 -19.73
C LYS A 83 13.66 5.99 -20.18
N THR A 84 13.04 4.93 -19.66
CA THR A 84 13.43 3.53 -19.88
C THR A 84 12.41 2.75 -20.71
N LYS A 85 11.57 3.45 -21.48
CA LYS A 85 10.53 2.86 -22.35
C LYS A 85 11.14 1.79 -23.27
N GLY A 86 10.58 0.58 -23.22
CA GLY A 86 11.02 -0.58 -24.01
C GLY A 86 11.93 -1.57 -23.26
N THR A 87 12.52 -1.19 -22.13
CA THR A 87 13.41 -2.07 -21.34
C THR A 87 12.63 -3.13 -20.55
N TRP A 88 11.40 -2.83 -20.13
CA TRP A 88 10.61 -3.67 -19.22
C TRP A 88 9.58 -4.51 -19.96
N SER A 89 10.02 -5.62 -20.54
CA SER A 89 9.08 -6.64 -21.02
C SER A 89 8.42 -7.36 -19.84
N GLY A 90 7.14 -7.72 -19.97
CA GLY A 90 6.40 -8.51 -18.97
C GLY A 90 5.36 -7.73 -18.15
N CYS A 91 5.38 -6.39 -18.18
CA CYS A 91 4.38 -5.56 -17.49
C CYS A 91 3.22 -5.09 -18.39
N ALA A 92 3.18 -5.49 -19.67
CA ALA A 92 2.18 -5.02 -20.64
C ALA A 92 0.72 -5.27 -20.23
N ASN A 93 0.46 -6.41 -19.58
CA ASN A 93 -0.87 -6.78 -19.08
C ASN A 93 -1.04 -6.49 -17.58
N TRP A 94 -0.07 -5.85 -16.95
CA TRP A 94 -0.13 -5.52 -15.54
C TRP A 94 -0.84 -4.18 -15.35
N TRP A 95 -1.78 -4.13 -14.40
CA TRP A 95 -2.67 -2.98 -14.13
C TRP A 95 -1.94 -1.64 -13.90
N ALA A 96 -0.67 -1.67 -13.53
CA ALA A 96 0.16 -0.49 -13.37
C ALA A 96 0.70 0.08 -14.69
N GLY A 97 0.83 -0.73 -15.74
CA GLY A 97 1.50 -0.38 -17.01
C GLY A 97 3.03 -0.20 -16.93
N TYR A 98 3.59 -0.15 -15.71
CA TYR A 98 5.02 0.02 -15.39
C TYR A 98 5.49 -1.14 -14.52
N PRO A 99 6.80 -1.41 -14.29
CA PRO A 99 7.27 -2.45 -13.37
C PRO A 99 7.16 -2.11 -11.87
N PHE A 100 6.65 -0.93 -11.52
CA PHE A 100 6.39 -0.50 -10.15
C PHE A 100 4.96 0.03 -9.99
N ILE A 101 4.41 -0.12 -8.78
CA ILE A 101 3.15 0.50 -8.37
C ILE A 101 3.14 0.74 -6.87
N ALA A 102 2.40 1.76 -6.43
CA ALA A 102 2.02 1.96 -5.04
C ALA A 102 0.49 2.03 -4.94
N TRP A 103 -0.04 1.67 -3.78
CA TRP A 103 -1.45 1.88 -3.49
C TRP A 103 -1.68 2.01 -2.00
N VAL A 104 -2.74 2.72 -1.63
CA VAL A 104 -3.24 2.76 -0.26
C VAL A 104 -4.55 2.01 -0.22
N GLU A 105 -4.68 1.10 0.75
CA GLU A 105 -5.91 0.38 1.04
C GLU A 105 -6.43 0.72 2.44
N ILE A 106 -7.76 0.76 2.60
CA ILE A 106 -8.40 0.80 3.91
C ILE A 106 -8.77 -0.62 4.35
N ARG A 107 -8.48 -0.92 5.63
CA ARG A 107 -8.81 -2.18 6.28
C ARG A 107 -9.65 -1.87 7.52
N VAL A 108 -10.85 -2.43 7.56
CA VAL A 108 -11.80 -2.26 8.67
C VAL A 108 -11.42 -3.23 9.79
N GLY A 109 -11.44 -2.73 11.03
CA GLY A 109 -11.20 -3.52 12.23
C GLY A 109 -12.40 -4.41 12.58
N ASP A 110 -12.18 -5.32 13.53
CA ASP A 110 -13.20 -6.29 13.97
C ASP A 110 -14.40 -5.64 14.67
N ASP A 111 -14.27 -4.38 15.09
CA ASP A 111 -15.35 -3.59 15.66
C ASP A 111 -16.20 -2.89 14.58
N GLY A 112 -15.87 -3.02 13.29
CA GLY A 112 -16.57 -2.40 12.17
C GLY A 112 -16.51 -0.86 12.11
N THR A 113 -15.82 -0.19 13.03
CA THR A 113 -15.79 1.27 13.17
C THR A 113 -14.38 1.81 13.06
N THR A 114 -13.41 1.14 13.70
CA THR A 114 -12.00 1.49 13.57
C THR A 114 -11.38 0.78 12.37
N GLY A 115 -10.16 1.17 12.01
CA GLY A 115 -9.42 0.52 10.95
C GLY A 115 -8.01 1.04 10.82
N TYR A 116 -7.40 0.76 9.69
CA TYR A 116 -6.14 1.36 9.30
C TYR A 116 -6.06 1.58 7.79
N LEU A 117 -5.34 2.63 7.41
CA LEU A 117 -4.83 2.76 6.05
C LEU A 117 -3.50 2.04 5.96
N LYS A 118 -3.26 1.35 4.85
CA LYS A 118 -2.00 0.67 4.56
C LYS A 118 -1.48 1.07 3.19
N LEU A 119 -0.22 1.50 3.15
CA LEU A 119 0.49 1.88 1.93
C LEU A 119 1.35 0.71 1.46
N ASP A 120 0.97 0.07 0.38
CA ASP A 120 1.79 -0.94 -0.27
C ASP A 120 2.59 -0.32 -1.43
N ALA A 121 3.78 -0.86 -1.69
CA ALA A 121 4.51 -0.67 -2.93
C ALA A 121 5.13 -1.99 -3.38
N GLU A 122 5.16 -2.21 -4.69
CA GLU A 122 5.43 -3.51 -5.28
C GLU A 122 6.32 -3.42 -6.53
N VAL A 123 7.26 -4.37 -6.63
CA VAL A 123 7.93 -4.71 -7.89
C VAL A 123 7.09 -5.77 -8.60
N GLY A 124 6.58 -5.38 -9.76
CA GLY A 124 5.71 -6.20 -10.59
C GLY A 124 6.45 -7.20 -11.48
N PRO A 125 5.74 -7.74 -12.48
CA PRO A 125 6.26 -8.74 -13.38
C PRO A 125 7.20 -8.10 -14.39
N ILE A 126 8.38 -8.72 -14.52
CA ILE A 126 9.38 -8.40 -15.55
C ILE A 126 9.85 -9.74 -16.10
N SER A 127 9.79 -9.93 -17.42
CA SER A 127 10.09 -11.21 -18.08
C SER A 127 11.52 -11.68 -17.83
N GLY A 128 12.47 -10.74 -17.77
CA GLY A 128 13.87 -11.03 -17.45
C GLY A 128 14.07 -11.27 -15.96
N HIS A 129 14.15 -12.54 -15.52
CA HIS A 129 14.40 -12.88 -14.12
C HIS A 129 15.67 -12.22 -13.56
N ARG A 130 16.77 -12.20 -14.32
CA ARG A 130 18.03 -11.53 -13.92
C ARG A 130 17.82 -10.03 -13.68
N ILE A 131 17.05 -9.37 -14.54
CA ILE A 131 16.70 -7.95 -14.43
C ILE A 131 15.86 -7.72 -13.18
N ARG A 132 14.78 -8.49 -13.00
CA ARG A 132 13.91 -8.38 -11.83
C ARG A 132 14.65 -8.61 -10.52
N LYS A 133 15.53 -9.61 -10.47
CA LYS A 133 16.40 -9.87 -9.32
C LYS A 133 17.34 -8.69 -9.07
N GLY A 134 18.03 -8.20 -10.10
CA GLY A 134 18.91 -7.04 -9.99
C GLY A 134 18.23 -5.80 -9.45
N ILE A 135 16.99 -5.55 -9.88
CA ILE A 135 16.14 -4.46 -9.36
C ILE A 135 15.89 -4.60 -7.86
N ILE A 136 15.43 -5.78 -7.43
CA ILE A 136 15.14 -6.06 -6.02
C ILE A 136 16.42 -5.92 -5.18
N ASP A 137 17.54 -6.44 -5.67
CA ASP A 137 18.81 -6.41 -4.96
C ASP A 137 19.38 -4.99 -4.86
N ALA A 138 19.29 -4.18 -5.91
CA ALA A 138 19.71 -2.79 -5.90
C ALA A 138 18.86 -1.93 -4.95
N ILE A 139 17.53 -2.14 -4.90
CA ILE A 139 16.67 -1.47 -3.91
C ILE A 139 17.07 -1.85 -2.48
N LYS A 140 17.33 -3.15 -2.22
CA LYS A 140 17.79 -3.62 -0.89
C LYS A 140 19.12 -2.97 -0.50
N VAL A 141 20.10 -2.96 -1.40
CA VAL A 141 21.43 -2.39 -1.16
C VAL A 141 21.32 -0.89 -0.86
N ALA A 142 20.60 -0.14 -1.70
CA ALA A 142 20.40 1.29 -1.49
C ALA A 142 19.66 1.58 -0.17
N ALA A 143 18.61 0.81 0.14
CA ALA A 143 17.87 0.95 1.40
C ALA A 143 18.75 0.69 2.62
N SER A 144 19.56 -0.37 2.58
CA SER A 144 20.52 -0.66 3.63
C SER A 144 21.55 0.45 3.79
N ALA A 145 22.08 0.98 2.69
CA ALA A 145 23.08 2.05 2.69
C ALA A 145 22.55 3.37 3.27
N LYS A 146 21.24 3.64 3.13
CA LYS A 146 20.59 4.84 3.68
C LYS A 146 19.86 4.61 5.01
N GLY A 147 19.95 3.42 5.59
CA GLY A 147 19.25 3.09 6.84
C GLY A 147 17.72 3.11 6.74
N LEU A 148 17.15 2.88 5.55
CA LEU A 148 15.69 2.85 5.35
C LEU A 148 15.11 1.48 5.71
N GLU A 149 14.98 1.21 7.01
CA GLU A 149 14.53 -0.08 7.56
C GLU A 149 13.13 -0.50 7.13
N ARG A 150 12.29 0.43 6.67
CA ARG A 150 10.93 0.13 6.19
C ARG A 150 10.89 -0.48 4.79
N ILE A 151 12.01 -0.52 4.07
CA ILE A 151 12.13 -1.24 2.80
C ILE A 151 12.68 -2.65 3.07
N GLN A 152 11.80 -3.64 3.06
CA GLN A 152 12.15 -5.05 3.25
C GLN A 152 11.32 -5.97 2.36
N PHE A 153 12.01 -6.65 1.46
CA PHE A 153 11.42 -7.72 0.66
C PHE A 153 11.29 -9.01 1.49
N PRO A 154 10.21 -9.79 1.33
CA PRO A 154 10.12 -11.11 1.93
C PRO A 154 11.18 -12.07 1.39
N ALA A 155 11.47 -13.13 2.14
CA ALA A 155 12.29 -14.24 1.65
C ALA A 155 11.71 -14.78 0.33
N GLY A 156 12.59 -15.07 -0.63
CA GLY A 156 12.21 -15.55 -1.97
C GLY A 156 11.59 -14.49 -2.89
N ALA A 157 11.58 -13.20 -2.52
CA ALA A 157 11.05 -12.14 -3.38
C ALA A 157 11.71 -12.06 -4.76
N SER A 158 12.97 -12.48 -4.88
CA SER A 158 13.74 -12.47 -6.11
C SER A 158 13.77 -13.83 -6.82
N ASP A 159 13.06 -14.85 -6.31
CA ASP A 159 13.15 -16.21 -6.84
C ASP A 159 12.57 -16.31 -8.26
N LYS A 160 13.06 -17.30 -9.01
CA LYS A 160 12.57 -17.57 -10.36
C LYS A 160 11.08 -17.95 -10.28
N GLY A 161 10.26 -17.32 -11.14
CA GLY A 161 8.81 -17.52 -11.15
C GLY A 161 8.02 -16.63 -10.19
N ARG A 162 8.67 -15.92 -9.26
CA ARG A 162 8.00 -14.90 -8.43
C ARG A 162 7.66 -13.69 -9.30
N LEU A 163 6.37 -13.38 -9.44
CA LEU A 163 5.90 -12.26 -10.26
C LEU A 163 5.84 -10.94 -9.48
N TYR A 164 5.40 -11.00 -8.22
CA TYR A 164 5.08 -9.83 -7.41
C TYR A 164 5.82 -9.84 -6.08
N SER A 165 6.42 -8.71 -5.74
CA SER A 165 7.19 -8.57 -4.51
C SER A 165 6.97 -7.21 -3.87
N ARG A 166 6.17 -7.17 -2.81
CA ARG A 166 5.96 -5.99 -1.97
C ARG A 166 7.13 -5.79 -1.03
N PHE A 167 7.44 -4.53 -0.74
CA PHE A 167 8.65 -4.20 0.02
C PHE A 167 8.48 -3.17 1.14
N LEU A 168 7.31 -2.54 1.32
CA LEU A 168 7.11 -1.62 2.45
C LEU A 168 6.70 -2.37 3.72
N ARG A 169 7.26 -1.94 4.86
CA ARG A 169 6.98 -2.42 6.22
C ARG A 169 6.64 -1.25 7.14
N LYS A 170 5.96 -1.55 8.26
CA LYS A 170 5.48 -0.53 9.21
C LYS A 170 4.72 0.58 8.44
N ASN A 171 3.91 0.14 7.48
CA ASN A 171 3.33 0.93 6.40
C ASN A 171 1.83 1.11 6.60
N SER A 172 1.41 1.27 7.86
CA SER A 172 0.02 1.43 8.21
C SER A 172 -0.17 2.51 9.26
N ILE A 173 -1.29 3.19 9.19
CA ILE A 173 -1.69 4.21 10.15
C ILE A 173 -3.13 3.97 10.58
N ALA A 174 -3.40 4.06 11.88
CA ALA A 174 -4.73 3.83 12.44
C ALA A 174 -5.71 4.94 12.04
N VAL A 175 -6.97 4.53 11.88
CA VAL A 175 -8.15 5.38 11.66
C VAL A 175 -9.16 5.02 12.75
N ASN A 176 -9.64 6.01 13.49
CA ASN A 176 -10.54 5.81 14.60
C ASN A 176 -11.99 5.62 14.14
N ASP A 177 -12.40 6.32 13.07
CA ASP A 177 -13.70 6.16 12.43
C ASP A 177 -13.56 6.02 10.91
N ILE A 178 -13.83 4.81 10.40
CA ILE A 178 -13.80 4.52 8.95
C ILE A 178 -14.88 5.26 8.16
N GLY A 179 -15.84 5.89 8.82
CA GLY A 179 -16.84 6.79 8.25
C GLY A 179 -16.38 8.24 8.17
N ASP A 180 -15.37 8.64 8.94
CA ASP A 180 -14.84 10.00 8.95
C ASP A 180 -13.95 10.22 7.73
N THR A 181 -14.52 10.88 6.73
CA THR A 181 -13.83 11.25 5.48
C THR A 181 -12.63 12.18 5.74
N GLY A 182 -12.76 13.12 6.68
CA GLY A 182 -11.70 14.09 6.98
C GLY A 182 -10.53 13.45 7.71
N GLU A 183 -10.81 12.51 8.63
CA GLU A 183 -9.77 11.70 9.27
C GLU A 183 -9.02 10.88 8.21
N ILE A 184 -9.74 10.16 7.34
CA ILE A 184 -9.11 9.33 6.30
C ILE A 184 -8.24 10.17 5.38
N GLU A 185 -8.73 11.31 4.90
CA GLU A 185 -7.98 12.24 4.06
C GLU A 185 -6.67 12.69 4.73
N THR A 186 -6.76 13.13 5.99
CA THR A 186 -5.60 13.58 6.78
C THR A 186 -4.59 12.46 6.98
N LYS A 187 -5.06 11.27 7.37
CA LYS A 187 -4.23 10.08 7.61
C LYS A 187 -3.58 9.56 6.32
N PHE A 188 -4.26 9.68 5.19
CA PHE A 188 -3.73 9.32 3.88
C PHE A 188 -2.55 10.23 3.50
N VAL A 189 -2.74 11.56 3.61
CA VAL A 189 -1.68 12.54 3.33
C VAL A 189 -0.49 12.30 4.25
N GLN A 190 -0.73 12.09 5.55
CA GLN A 190 0.31 11.77 6.52
C GLN A 190 1.07 10.50 6.12
N LEU A 191 0.36 9.40 5.86
CA LEU A 191 0.98 8.11 5.51
C LEU A 191 1.87 8.22 4.27
N ILE A 192 1.41 8.92 3.24
CA ILE A 192 2.20 9.12 2.02
C ILE A 192 3.42 10.01 2.28
N ALA A 193 3.26 11.11 3.02
CA ALA A 193 4.35 12.03 3.34
C ALA A 193 5.45 11.32 4.16
N ASP A 194 5.05 10.48 5.12
CA ASP A 194 5.96 9.72 5.98
C ASP A 194 6.85 8.75 5.17
N PHE A 195 6.40 8.27 4.01
CA PHE A 195 7.14 7.38 3.11
C PHE A 195 7.90 8.12 1.99
N GLY A 196 7.99 9.45 2.07
CA GLY A 196 8.74 10.26 1.12
C GLY A 196 10.18 9.79 0.88
N PRO A 197 10.99 9.53 1.93
CA PRO A 197 12.37 9.03 1.77
C PRO A 197 12.46 7.71 1.00
N GLU A 198 11.54 6.77 1.25
CA GLU A 198 11.47 5.48 0.56
C GLU A 198 11.10 5.64 -0.92
N PHE A 199 10.15 6.52 -1.23
CA PHE A 199 9.83 6.84 -2.62
C PHE A 199 11.01 7.48 -3.35
N GLU A 200 11.71 8.41 -2.72
CA GLU A 200 12.90 9.04 -3.30
C GLU A 200 14.04 8.04 -3.53
N LEU A 201 14.22 7.09 -2.60
CA LEU A 201 15.21 6.04 -2.77
C LEU A 201 14.92 5.16 -3.98
N VAL A 202 13.69 4.66 -4.10
CA VAL A 202 13.31 3.83 -5.25
C VAL A 202 13.48 4.61 -6.56
N ALA A 203 13.09 5.90 -6.59
CA ALA A 203 13.30 6.76 -7.75
C ALA A 203 14.78 6.81 -8.16
N SER A 204 15.70 6.96 -7.19
CA SER A 204 17.13 7.09 -7.45
C SER A 204 17.79 5.83 -8.02
N VAL A 205 17.19 4.65 -7.81
CA VAL A 205 17.75 3.36 -8.22
C VAL A 205 17.21 2.94 -9.60
N ILE A 206 16.07 3.46 -10.04
CA ILE A 206 15.48 3.16 -11.36
C ILE A 206 16.47 3.34 -12.54
N PRO A 207 17.26 4.44 -12.61
CA PRO A 207 18.23 4.62 -13.69
C PRO A 207 19.34 3.55 -13.73
N GLU A 208 19.69 2.94 -12.58
CA GLU A 208 20.73 1.92 -12.52
C GLU A 208 20.31 0.62 -13.21
N PHE A 209 18.99 0.39 -13.32
CA PHE A 209 18.45 -0.81 -13.94
C PHE A 209 18.67 -0.85 -15.46
N LEU A 210 18.85 0.31 -16.11
CA LEU A 210 19.22 0.41 -17.52
C LEU A 210 20.54 -0.29 -17.81
N ARG A 211 21.55 -0.04 -16.95
CA ARG A 211 22.88 -0.64 -17.07
C ARG A 211 22.85 -2.16 -16.95
N LEU A 212 21.88 -2.71 -16.21
CA LEU A 212 21.68 -4.15 -16.08
C LEU A 212 20.92 -4.77 -17.26
N GLY A 213 20.08 -3.99 -17.95
CA GLY A 213 19.33 -4.41 -19.13
C GLY A 213 20.16 -4.41 -20.43
N GLU A 214 21.24 -3.63 -20.47
CA GLU A 214 22.21 -3.58 -21.57
C GLU A 214 23.21 -4.75 -21.58
N LEU A 215 23.30 -5.53 -20.50
CA LEU A 215 24.07 -6.78 -20.43
C LEU A 215 23.36 -7.95 -21.16
N ARG A 216 22.90 -7.68 -22.40
CA ARG A 216 22.41 -8.70 -23.33
C ARG A 216 23.57 -9.47 -23.95
#